data_AF-A0A7V9BWZ6-F1
#
_entry.id   AF-A0A7V9BWZ6-F1
#
_cell.length_a   1.000
_cell.length_b   1.000
_cell.length_c   1.000
_cell.angle_alpha   90.00
_cell.angle_beta   90.00
_cell.angle_gamma   90.00
#
_symmetry.space_group_name_H-M   'P 1'
#
loop_
_entity.id
_entity.type
_entity.pdbx_description
1 polymer ?
#
loop_
_entity_poly.entity_id
_entity_poly.type
_entity_poly.pdbx_seq_one_letter_code
_entity_poly.pdbx_strand_id
1 'polypeptide(L)'
;MRDPEGTLVEGSGIDRSGSYPSSSPLLGGGNATVDHVAAVTGTHTITIRPAKSGSSGASGSAGSAGDAVAPAPSAAAPGPAAAPAPDAPEAAAAPAPDAPEAAATAPSSPNPPAEGTTGTAGTTGAAGVTGTTGGPSTSSTAKPAPAGRSYQVDLGIFRPTAATQQKIVLEFTGATIDTRRFGLETANNQAKLSPLSAFLTGFGLTAADQPALIARITDTVRENVSEALGGGTVDVTSADQPGSSSFGKPGVSRVVIGGSAKEAGIATVGLAESVDPGNFAKEETALVLLDRLSGAVANPAALSHYLPANVDKKTRVEFVGRAVGNIASHETGHLLGSWHTDAASGKHDLMAPGDVVGAFGFGADKIGGTSDDVRSRFAQDTFAPQEGFTGTEDTHNRTVVGLRGSPNPD
;
A
#
# COMPACT_ATOMS: atom_id res chain seq x y z
N MET A 1 2.06 -15.35 13.25
CA MET A 1 0.70 -15.30 13.79
C MET A 1 -0.11 -16.43 13.21
N ARG A 2 -0.74 -17.23 14.07
CA ARG A 2 -1.73 -18.22 13.67
C ARG A 2 -3.06 -17.92 14.34
N ASP A 3 -4.15 -18.13 13.61
CA ASP A 3 -5.51 -18.01 14.13
C ASP A 3 -5.85 -19.18 15.10
N PRO A 4 -7.04 -19.19 15.73
CA PRO A 4 -7.47 -20.26 16.64
C PRO A 4 -7.51 -21.65 16.00
N GLU A 5 -7.74 -21.73 14.69
CA GLU A 5 -7.71 -22.95 13.89
C GLU A 5 -6.28 -23.43 13.57
N GLY A 6 -5.28 -22.61 13.89
CA GLY A 6 -3.88 -22.89 13.65
C GLY A 6 -3.40 -22.55 12.24
N THR A 7 -4.18 -21.83 11.44
CA THR A 7 -3.81 -21.35 10.09
C THR A 7 -2.79 -20.22 10.22
N LEU A 8 -1.77 -20.18 9.34
CA LEU A 8 -0.84 -19.04 9.29
C LEU A 8 -1.54 -17.85 8.64
N VAL A 9 -1.94 -16.89 9.46
CA VAL A 9 -2.56 -15.64 9.00
C VAL A 9 -1.51 -14.59 8.65
N GLU A 10 -0.44 -14.47 9.43
CA GLU A 10 0.60 -13.50 9.10
C GLU A 10 1.96 -13.89 9.67
N GLY A 11 3.01 -13.64 8.92
CA GLY A 11 4.38 -13.75 9.39
C GLY A 11 5.27 -12.81 8.60
N SER A 12 6.31 -12.30 9.24
CA SER A 12 7.30 -11.44 8.61
C SER A 12 8.71 -11.92 8.89
N GLY A 13 9.59 -11.73 7.91
CA GLY A 13 11.03 -11.88 8.06
C GLY A 13 11.78 -10.55 8.14
N ILE A 14 11.08 -9.42 8.09
CA ILE A 14 11.66 -8.07 8.01
C ILE A 14 10.87 -7.06 8.84
N ASP A 15 11.54 -5.98 9.25
CA ASP A 15 10.87 -4.84 9.87
C ASP A 15 10.20 -3.97 8.80
N ARG A 16 8.89 -3.76 8.96
CA ARG A 16 8.03 -2.97 8.08
C ARG A 16 7.43 -1.76 8.77
N SER A 17 7.81 -1.50 10.02
CA SER A 17 7.30 -0.38 10.80
C SER A 17 7.67 0.99 10.25
N GLY A 18 8.70 1.08 9.40
CA GLY A 18 9.00 2.30 8.64
C GLY A 18 7.94 2.71 7.62
N SER A 19 6.97 1.83 7.33
CA SER A 19 5.80 2.14 6.48
C SER A 19 4.59 2.61 7.28
N TYR A 20 4.64 2.59 8.62
CA TYR A 20 3.55 3.10 9.45
C TYR A 20 3.54 4.63 9.51
N PRO A 21 2.38 5.26 9.77
CA PRO A 21 2.36 6.66 10.13
C PRO A 21 3.23 6.94 11.36
N SER A 22 3.87 8.10 11.39
CA SER A 22 4.66 8.53 12.56
C SER A 22 3.86 8.64 13.87
N SER A 23 2.54 8.82 13.77
CA SER A 23 1.61 8.84 14.92
C SER A 23 1.11 7.46 15.32
N SER A 24 1.46 6.39 14.59
CA SER A 24 1.02 5.04 14.89
C SER A 24 1.56 4.60 16.27
N PRO A 25 0.70 4.05 17.14
CA PRO A 25 1.14 3.49 18.42
C PRO A 25 1.77 2.10 18.26
N LEU A 26 1.73 1.52 17.06
CA LEU A 26 2.23 0.18 16.81
C LEU A 26 3.72 0.09 17.07
N LEU A 27 4.12 -1.06 17.60
CA LEU A 27 5.52 -1.34 17.87
C LEU A 27 6.27 -1.51 16.55
N GLY A 28 7.50 -1.00 16.51
CA GLY A 28 8.39 -1.07 15.37
C GLY A 28 9.82 -1.37 15.78
N GLY A 29 10.69 -1.56 14.79
CA GLY A 29 12.11 -1.85 14.99
C GLY A 29 12.47 -3.33 15.03
N GLY A 30 13.78 -3.58 15.13
CA GLY A 30 14.34 -4.92 15.24
C GLY A 30 14.52 -5.61 13.88
N ASN A 31 14.44 -6.94 13.88
CA ASN A 31 14.66 -7.76 12.68
C ASN A 31 13.36 -8.07 11.92
N ALA A 32 12.22 -8.08 12.61
CA ALA A 32 10.93 -8.43 12.02
C ALA A 32 9.77 -7.80 12.82
N THR A 33 8.77 -7.28 12.11
CA THR A 33 7.51 -6.79 12.69
C THR A 33 6.32 -7.47 12.03
N VAL A 34 5.26 -7.67 12.81
CA VAL A 34 3.98 -8.23 12.35
C VAL A 34 2.87 -7.41 13.01
N ASP A 35 1.93 -6.90 12.22
CA ASP A 35 0.76 -6.18 12.71
C ASP A 35 -0.48 -7.01 12.41
N HIS A 36 -1.06 -7.68 13.40
CA HIS A 36 -2.18 -8.56 13.14
C HIS A 36 -3.51 -7.94 13.54
N VAL A 37 -4.41 -7.81 12.57
CA VAL A 37 -5.83 -7.51 12.82
C VAL A 37 -6.61 -8.83 12.89
N ALA A 38 -7.01 -9.22 14.11
CA ALA A 38 -7.75 -10.45 14.32
C ALA A 38 -9.11 -10.44 13.61
N ALA A 39 -9.30 -11.33 12.64
CA ALA A 39 -10.58 -11.53 11.94
C ALA A 39 -11.58 -12.36 12.76
N VAL A 40 -11.07 -13.24 13.63
CA VAL A 40 -11.89 -14.12 14.47
C VAL A 40 -11.49 -14.01 15.93
N THR A 41 -12.47 -14.21 16.82
CA THR A 41 -12.22 -14.29 18.26
C THR A 41 -11.57 -15.63 18.62
N GLY A 42 -10.74 -15.64 19.67
CA GLY A 42 -10.12 -16.87 20.18
C GLY A 42 -8.63 -16.71 20.48
N THR A 43 -7.94 -17.83 20.66
CA THR A 43 -6.50 -17.85 20.96
C THR A 43 -5.69 -17.80 19.68
N HIS A 44 -5.04 -16.66 19.45
CA HIS A 44 -4.03 -16.53 18.40
C HIS A 44 -2.65 -16.91 18.93
N THR A 45 -1.82 -17.52 18.10
CA THR A 45 -0.48 -17.99 18.50
C THR A 45 0.63 -17.26 17.74
N ILE A 46 1.61 -16.76 18.48
CA ILE A 46 2.87 -16.23 17.93
C ILE A 46 3.92 -17.34 17.95
N THR A 47 4.66 -17.49 16.86
CA THR A 47 5.81 -18.41 16.80
C THR A 47 7.00 -17.67 16.24
N ILE A 48 8.08 -17.59 17.02
CA ILE A 48 9.37 -17.05 16.56
C ILE A 48 10.27 -18.20 16.14
N ARG A 49 10.94 -18.05 14.99
CA ARG A 49 11.85 -19.05 14.44
C ARG A 49 13.14 -18.39 13.96
N PRO A 50 14.28 -19.10 14.01
CA PRO A 50 15.50 -18.59 13.42
C PRO A 50 15.36 -18.53 11.89
N ALA A 51 16.08 -17.61 11.27
CA ALA A 51 16.26 -17.63 9.82
C ALA A 51 16.80 -19.00 9.37
N LYS A 52 16.23 -19.55 8.30
CA LYS A 52 16.64 -20.86 7.76
C LYS A 52 18.08 -20.76 7.25
N SER A 53 19.02 -21.48 7.88
CA SER A 53 20.41 -21.50 7.43
C SER A 53 20.49 -22.06 6.00
N GLY A 54 20.89 -21.22 5.04
CA GLY A 54 20.95 -21.58 3.61
C GLY A 54 20.05 -20.74 2.70
N SER A 55 19.17 -19.90 3.26
CA SER A 55 18.49 -18.84 2.51
C SER A 55 19.39 -17.61 2.42
N SER A 56 20.49 -17.69 1.66
CA SER A 56 21.23 -16.49 1.25
C SER A 56 20.43 -15.75 0.18
N GLY A 57 19.36 -15.06 0.59
CA GLY A 57 19.03 -13.80 -0.07
C GLY A 57 20.23 -12.88 0.16
N ALA A 58 20.71 -12.22 -0.89
CA ALA A 58 21.93 -11.42 -0.86
C ALA A 58 21.87 -10.35 0.24
N SER A 59 22.38 -10.69 1.43
CA SER A 59 22.78 -9.72 2.44
C SER A 59 24.14 -9.21 1.99
N GLY A 60 24.15 -8.08 1.29
CA GLY A 60 25.33 -7.23 1.24
C GLY A 60 25.81 -6.99 2.67
N SER A 61 27.10 -7.17 2.88
CA SER A 61 27.79 -6.86 4.13
C SER A 61 27.62 -5.37 4.44
N ALA A 62 26.65 -5.00 5.27
CA ALA A 62 26.56 -3.68 5.88
C ALA A 62 27.42 -3.67 7.15
N GLY A 63 28.67 -3.24 7.00
CA GLY A 63 29.40 -2.64 8.10
C GLY A 63 28.88 -1.22 8.32
N SER A 64 28.55 -0.93 9.58
CA SER A 64 28.30 0.40 10.16
C SER A 64 27.07 1.18 9.65
N ALA A 65 26.12 1.37 10.57
CA ALA A 65 24.92 2.19 10.41
C ALA A 65 25.22 3.70 10.33
N GLY A 66 24.42 4.43 9.56
CA GLY A 66 24.31 5.88 9.65
C GLY A 66 24.01 6.61 8.34
N ASP A 67 22.91 6.26 7.68
CA ASP A 67 22.11 7.20 6.86
C ASP A 67 20.68 6.63 6.83
N ALA A 68 19.71 7.42 7.29
CA ALA A 68 18.30 7.09 7.13
C ALA A 68 17.97 7.23 5.65
N VAL A 69 18.18 6.15 4.90
CA VAL A 69 17.67 6.00 3.55
C VAL A 69 16.16 5.86 3.67
N ALA A 70 15.44 6.87 3.17
CA ALA A 70 14.02 6.76 2.89
C ALA A 70 13.67 5.42 2.23
N PRO A 71 12.52 4.80 2.53
CA PRO A 71 12.12 3.58 1.86
C PRO A 71 12.08 3.83 0.36
N ALA A 72 12.90 3.08 -0.39
CA ALA A 72 12.83 3.06 -1.83
C ALA A 72 11.40 2.66 -2.25
N PRO A 73 10.80 3.33 -3.26
CA PRO A 73 9.52 2.90 -3.78
C PRO A 73 9.59 1.41 -4.16
N SER A 74 8.60 0.65 -3.70
CA SER A 74 8.46 -0.79 -3.99
C SER A 74 8.71 -1.01 -5.49
N ALA A 75 9.69 -1.86 -5.80
CA ALA A 75 10.21 -2.03 -7.13
C ALA A 75 9.09 -2.46 -8.09
N ALA A 76 8.94 -1.71 -9.19
CA ALA A 76 8.15 -2.13 -10.33
C ALA A 76 8.60 -3.54 -10.76
N ALA A 77 7.65 -4.48 -10.86
CA ALA A 77 7.89 -5.76 -11.49
C ALA A 77 8.42 -5.53 -12.92
N PRO A 78 9.45 -6.28 -13.37
CA PRO A 78 9.92 -6.17 -14.75
C PRO A 78 8.81 -6.62 -15.71
N GLY A 79 8.51 -5.77 -16.70
CA GLY A 79 7.57 -6.12 -17.77
C GLY A 79 8.01 -7.37 -18.55
N PRO A 80 7.07 -8.07 -19.20
CA PRO A 80 7.38 -9.29 -19.94
C PRO A 80 8.33 -9.00 -21.10
N ALA A 81 9.35 -9.85 -21.25
CA ALA A 81 10.35 -9.79 -22.30
C ALA A 81 9.70 -9.81 -23.70
N ALA A 82 10.01 -8.80 -24.51
CA ALA A 82 9.67 -8.79 -25.92
C ALA A 82 10.50 -9.83 -26.68
N ALA A 83 9.83 -10.69 -27.45
CA ALA A 83 10.47 -11.57 -28.43
C ALA A 83 11.03 -10.74 -29.60
N PRO A 84 12.13 -11.18 -30.25
CA PRO A 84 12.84 -10.37 -31.24
C PRO A 84 12.08 -10.32 -32.59
N ALA A 85 11.97 -9.11 -33.15
CA ALA A 85 11.62 -8.89 -34.55
C ALA A 85 12.90 -8.61 -35.39
N PRO A 86 12.91 -8.96 -36.70
CA PRO A 86 14.13 -9.02 -37.50
C PRO A 86 14.57 -7.67 -38.10
N ASP A 87 15.83 -7.69 -38.55
CA ASP A 87 16.72 -6.60 -38.99
C ASP A 87 16.18 -5.57 -40.01
N ALA A 88 16.58 -4.30 -39.80
CA ALA A 88 17.32 -3.41 -40.72
C ALA A 88 17.09 -1.90 -40.41
N PRO A 89 17.88 -0.95 -40.93
CA PRO A 89 19.31 -0.75 -40.69
C PRO A 89 19.67 0.64 -40.11
N GLU A 90 20.77 0.65 -39.35
CA GLU A 90 21.83 1.67 -39.17
C GLU A 90 21.56 3.16 -39.48
N ALA A 91 21.58 4.00 -38.44
CA ALA A 91 22.00 5.41 -38.54
C ALA A 91 22.53 5.99 -37.21
N ALA A 92 23.82 6.33 -37.25
CA ALA A 92 24.56 7.42 -36.59
C ALA A 92 24.54 7.59 -35.04
N ALA A 93 25.75 7.48 -34.48
CA ALA A 93 26.14 7.65 -33.08
C ALA A 93 26.33 9.12 -32.65
N ALA A 94 26.14 9.39 -31.35
CA ALA A 94 26.72 10.50 -30.58
C ALA A 94 26.65 10.20 -29.05
N PRO A 95 27.50 10.83 -28.19
CA PRO A 95 28.24 10.11 -27.14
C PRO A 95 27.68 10.23 -25.70
N ALA A 96 28.23 9.35 -24.84
CA ALA A 96 27.92 9.16 -23.42
C ALA A 96 28.40 10.29 -22.49
N PRO A 97 27.80 10.46 -21.30
CA PRO A 97 28.34 11.30 -20.23
C PRO A 97 29.05 10.52 -19.12
N ASP A 98 30.03 11.19 -18.52
CA ASP A 98 30.95 10.75 -17.46
C ASP A 98 30.30 10.49 -16.08
N ALA A 99 31.04 9.70 -15.28
CA ALA A 99 30.76 9.33 -13.89
C ALA A 99 31.37 10.33 -12.87
N PRO A 100 31.00 10.28 -11.57
CA PRO A 100 31.01 11.44 -10.67
C PRO A 100 32.20 11.53 -9.69
N GLU A 101 32.36 12.73 -9.10
CA GLU A 101 33.36 13.09 -8.09
C GLU A 101 32.78 13.14 -6.66
N ALA A 102 33.67 13.07 -5.67
CA ALA A 102 33.47 12.53 -4.33
C ALA A 102 33.10 13.51 -3.19
N ALA A 103 32.46 12.90 -2.18
CA ALA A 103 32.35 13.13 -0.73
C ALA A 103 32.94 14.38 -0.01
N ALA A 104 32.18 14.83 1.02
CA ALA A 104 32.72 15.48 2.21
C ALA A 104 31.94 15.06 3.49
N THR A 105 32.70 14.74 4.55
CA THR A 105 32.31 14.18 5.86
C THR A 105 32.12 15.22 6.98
N ALA A 106 31.27 14.94 7.97
CA ALA A 106 31.27 15.56 9.33
C ALA A 106 30.51 14.69 10.38
N PRO A 107 30.67 14.89 11.72
CA PRO A 107 30.94 13.80 12.67
C PRO A 107 29.78 13.35 13.61
N SER A 108 29.95 12.13 14.13
CA SER A 108 29.15 11.42 15.14
C SER A 108 29.50 11.78 16.60
N SER A 109 28.53 11.63 17.51
CA SER A 109 28.74 11.59 18.97
C SER A 109 28.05 10.37 19.61
N PRO A 110 28.54 9.87 20.77
CA PRO A 110 28.31 8.50 21.22
C PRO A 110 27.22 8.38 22.31
N ASN A 111 26.68 7.17 22.47
CA ASN A 111 25.96 6.77 23.68
C ASN A 111 26.62 5.55 24.36
N PRO A 112 26.51 5.40 25.69
CA PRO A 112 27.39 4.58 26.53
C PRO A 112 26.85 3.14 26.76
N PRO A 113 27.66 2.24 27.37
CA PRO A 113 27.33 0.83 27.59
C PRO A 113 26.98 0.49 29.06
N ALA A 114 26.31 -0.66 29.28
CA ALA A 114 26.41 -1.57 30.44
C ALA A 114 25.27 -2.62 30.34
N GLU A 115 25.48 -3.94 30.28
CA GLU A 115 26.06 -4.93 31.22
C GLU A 115 24.99 -5.82 31.90
N GLY A 116 25.06 -7.13 31.61
CA GLY A 116 25.09 -8.25 32.58
C GLY A 116 23.85 -8.65 33.39
N THR A 117 23.32 -9.87 33.20
CA THR A 117 23.62 -11.07 34.04
C THR A 117 22.69 -12.28 33.74
N THR A 118 23.14 -13.46 34.16
CA THR A 118 22.76 -14.82 33.74
C THR A 118 21.73 -15.53 34.64
N GLY A 119 20.99 -16.50 34.09
CA GLY A 119 20.18 -17.46 34.85
C GLY A 119 19.62 -18.60 33.98
N THR A 120 19.86 -19.85 34.41
CA THR A 120 19.69 -21.09 33.63
C THR A 120 18.36 -21.84 33.91
N ALA A 121 18.01 -22.73 32.97
CA ALA A 121 17.11 -23.90 33.04
C ALA A 121 15.65 -23.80 32.52
N GLY A 122 15.32 -24.72 31.59
CA GLY A 122 14.10 -25.55 31.62
C GLY A 122 12.97 -25.31 30.61
N THR A 123 12.87 -26.21 29.61
CA THR A 123 11.68 -26.69 28.85
C THR A 123 10.99 -25.82 27.77
N THR A 124 10.63 -26.50 26.67
CA THR A 124 9.85 -26.03 25.51
C THR A 124 8.44 -25.59 25.91
N GLY A 125 8.10 -24.32 25.64
CA GLY A 125 6.74 -23.80 25.80
C GLY A 125 6.30 -23.03 24.57
N ALA A 126 5.17 -23.41 23.99
CA ALA A 126 4.36 -22.47 23.23
C ALA A 126 3.86 -21.41 24.23
N ALA A 127 4.26 -20.16 24.07
CA ALA A 127 3.71 -19.08 24.87
C ALA A 127 2.35 -18.70 24.27
N GLY A 128 1.28 -19.31 24.80
CA GLY A 128 -0.07 -18.78 24.60
C GLY A 128 -0.19 -17.48 25.37
N VAL A 129 -0.32 -16.35 24.66
CA VAL A 129 -0.66 -15.07 25.30
C VAL A 129 -2.17 -14.92 25.22
N THR A 130 -2.85 -15.14 26.34
CA THR A 130 -4.27 -14.81 26.50
C THR A 130 -4.37 -13.36 27.01
N GLY A 131 -4.65 -12.43 26.11
CA GLY A 131 -4.96 -11.04 26.49
C GLY A 131 -6.43 -10.91 26.89
N THR A 132 -6.71 -10.50 28.13
CA THR A 132 -8.05 -10.03 28.52
C THR A 132 -8.23 -8.57 28.12
N THR A 133 -9.44 -8.23 27.70
CA THR A 133 -9.83 -6.93 27.17
C THR A 133 -9.78 -5.81 28.23
N GLY A 134 -8.68 -5.07 28.35
CA GLY A 134 -8.64 -3.77 29.05
C GLY A 134 -7.26 -3.28 29.50
N GLY A 135 -6.82 -2.11 29.00
CA GLY A 135 -5.68 -1.32 29.53
C GLY A 135 -4.31 -1.62 28.93
N PRO A 136 -3.35 -0.65 28.94
CA PRO A 136 -2.32 -0.51 27.89
C PRO A 136 -1.13 -1.46 28.04
N SER A 137 -0.60 -1.90 26.89
CA SER A 137 0.71 -2.49 26.61
C SER A 137 1.31 -3.42 27.68
N THR A 138 1.24 -4.73 27.44
CA THR A 138 2.03 -5.72 28.19
C THR A 138 3.24 -6.13 27.35
N SER A 139 4.41 -5.51 27.55
CA SER A 139 5.68 -6.06 27.07
C SER A 139 5.96 -7.36 27.83
N SER A 140 6.04 -8.49 27.12
CA SER A 140 6.42 -9.77 27.70
C SER A 140 7.64 -10.32 26.98
N THR A 141 8.75 -10.43 27.70
CA THR A 141 9.97 -11.09 27.22
C THR A 141 9.76 -12.61 27.17
N ALA A 142 9.80 -13.20 25.98
CA ALA A 142 9.75 -14.65 25.82
C ALA A 142 11.11 -15.30 26.22
N LYS A 143 11.07 -16.26 27.16
CA LYS A 143 12.21 -17.10 27.61
C LYS A 143 12.74 -18.02 26.48
N PRO A 144 13.97 -18.57 26.55
CA PRO A 144 14.86 -18.67 25.41
C PRO A 144 14.66 -19.95 24.60
N ALA A 145 15.10 -19.88 23.34
CA ALA A 145 15.25 -21.00 22.45
C ALA A 145 16.35 -21.99 22.93
N PRO A 146 16.54 -23.14 22.26
CA PRO A 146 17.60 -24.10 22.58
C PRO A 146 18.97 -23.41 22.69
N ALA A 147 19.83 -23.95 23.58
CA ALA A 147 21.10 -23.36 24.00
C ALA A 147 21.85 -22.64 22.87
N GLY A 148 21.96 -21.31 22.99
CA GLY A 148 22.77 -20.46 22.12
C GLY A 148 22.02 -19.41 21.29
N ARG A 149 20.68 -19.36 21.31
CA ARG A 149 19.92 -18.28 20.65
C ARG A 149 18.82 -17.71 21.55
N SER A 150 18.95 -16.45 21.95
CA SER A 150 17.88 -15.69 22.59
C SER A 150 17.07 -14.94 21.52
N TYR A 151 15.76 -14.91 21.68
CA TYR A 151 14.89 -13.99 20.94
C TYR A 151 14.42 -12.90 21.89
N GLN A 152 14.27 -11.68 21.37
CA GLN A 152 13.55 -10.60 22.03
C GLN A 152 12.24 -10.41 21.28
N VAL A 153 11.16 -10.22 22.02
CA VAL A 153 9.81 -10.07 21.48
C VAL A 153 9.15 -8.98 22.28
N ASP A 154 8.71 -7.93 21.59
CA ASP A 154 7.79 -6.95 22.15
C ASP A 154 6.40 -7.22 21.57
N LEU A 155 5.41 -7.26 22.45
CA LEU A 155 4.02 -7.51 22.10
C LEU A 155 3.16 -6.36 22.61
N GLY A 156 2.35 -5.80 21.71
CA GLY A 156 1.38 -4.78 22.04
C GLY A 156 0.00 -5.19 21.51
N ILE A 157 -1.04 -4.85 22.27
CA ILE A 157 -2.44 -4.99 21.84
C ILE A 157 -3.01 -3.57 21.81
N PHE A 158 -3.44 -3.16 20.63
CA PHE A 158 -3.91 -1.81 20.38
C PHE A 158 -5.37 -1.84 19.92
N ARG A 159 -6.11 -0.77 20.25
CA ARG A 159 -7.49 -0.59 19.81
C ARG A 159 -7.60 0.79 19.17
N PRO A 160 -8.00 0.88 17.89
CA PRO A 160 -8.32 2.15 17.29
C PRO A 160 -9.45 2.83 18.06
N THR A 161 -9.38 4.14 18.23
CA THR A 161 -10.48 4.88 18.87
C THR A 161 -11.62 5.07 17.86
N ALA A 162 -12.83 4.70 18.27
CA ALA A 162 -14.05 4.86 17.48
C ALA A 162 -14.58 6.31 17.44
N ALA A 163 -13.90 7.26 18.09
CA ALA A 163 -14.47 8.58 18.42
C ALA A 163 -14.68 9.50 17.22
N THR A 164 -13.94 9.32 16.12
CA THR A 164 -14.09 10.11 14.89
C THR A 164 -14.36 9.18 13.72
N GLN A 165 -15.53 9.35 13.08
CA GLN A 165 -15.88 8.67 11.84
C GLN A 165 -14.88 9.07 10.75
N GLN A 166 -14.28 8.07 10.10
CA GLN A 166 -13.40 8.29 8.96
C GLN A 166 -14.18 8.88 7.78
N LYS A 167 -13.65 9.92 7.17
CA LYS A 167 -14.10 10.46 5.89
C LYS A 167 -12.99 10.36 4.87
N ILE A 168 -13.35 10.13 3.62
CA ILE A 168 -12.43 10.07 2.49
C ILE A 168 -12.87 11.13 1.49
N VAL A 169 -11.99 12.08 1.19
CA VAL A 169 -12.22 13.08 0.14
C VAL A 169 -11.36 12.76 -1.08
N LEU A 170 -11.98 12.68 -2.25
CA LEU A 170 -11.32 12.51 -3.53
C LEU A 170 -11.10 13.89 -4.17
N GLU A 171 -9.86 14.35 -4.27
CA GLU A 171 -9.50 15.68 -4.79
C GLU A 171 -9.12 15.61 -6.27
N PHE A 172 -9.91 16.24 -7.13
CA PHE A 172 -9.78 16.17 -8.60
C PHE A 172 -9.19 17.46 -9.21
N THR A 173 -9.07 18.53 -8.42
CA THR A 173 -8.66 19.86 -8.89
C THR A 173 -7.15 20.08 -8.92
N GLY A 174 -6.37 19.02 -8.69
CA GLY A 174 -4.94 19.10 -8.43
C GLY A 174 -4.68 19.54 -6.98
N ALA A 175 -3.43 19.42 -6.55
CA ALA A 175 -3.02 19.76 -5.19
C ALA A 175 -1.54 20.16 -5.15
N THR A 176 -1.16 20.94 -4.15
CA THR A 176 0.25 21.03 -3.75
C THR A 176 0.47 20.08 -2.59
N ILE A 177 1.44 19.16 -2.72
CA ILE A 177 1.75 18.15 -1.71
C ILE A 177 3.20 18.29 -1.23
N ASP A 178 3.44 17.90 0.02
CA ASP A 178 4.77 17.73 0.58
C ASP A 178 5.26 16.31 0.29
N THR A 179 6.20 16.12 -0.63
CA THR A 179 6.66 14.80 -1.07
C THR A 179 7.39 14.02 0.03
N ARG A 180 7.91 14.73 1.06
CA ARG A 180 8.56 14.09 2.22
C ARG A 180 7.63 13.20 3.01
N ARG A 181 6.33 13.48 2.98
CA ARG A 181 5.31 12.64 3.61
C ARG A 181 5.30 11.23 3.04
N PHE A 182 5.63 11.10 1.76
CA PHE A 182 5.74 9.82 1.06
C PHE A 182 7.15 9.21 1.13
N GLY A 183 7.99 9.72 2.04
CA GLY A 183 9.40 9.31 2.13
C GLY A 183 10.28 9.85 1.00
N LEU A 184 9.85 10.85 0.23
CA LEU A 184 10.62 11.33 -0.92
C LEU A 184 11.30 12.65 -0.58
N GLU A 185 12.63 12.63 -0.53
CA GLU A 185 13.44 13.84 -0.46
C GLU A 185 13.91 14.22 -1.88
N THR A 186 13.49 15.39 -2.34
CA THR A 186 13.95 15.95 -3.61
C THR A 186 14.44 17.39 -3.42
N ALA A 187 15.04 17.97 -4.45
CA ALA A 187 15.45 19.38 -4.43
C ALA A 187 14.27 20.35 -4.21
N ASN A 188 13.04 19.94 -4.53
CA ASN A 188 11.82 20.67 -4.21
C ASN A 188 10.76 19.71 -3.63
N ASN A 189 10.64 19.72 -2.30
CA ASN A 189 9.68 18.88 -1.59
C ASN A 189 8.23 19.33 -1.73
N GLN A 190 7.93 20.39 -2.48
CA GLN A 190 6.56 20.85 -2.76
C GLN A 190 6.21 20.58 -4.21
N ALA A 191 5.54 19.44 -4.45
CA ALA A 191 5.08 19.05 -5.77
C ALA A 191 3.70 19.66 -6.05
N LYS A 192 3.56 20.35 -7.18
CA LYS A 192 2.28 20.84 -7.69
C LYS A 192 1.74 19.84 -8.71
N LEU A 193 0.65 19.18 -8.36
CA LEU A 193 0.00 18.16 -9.17
C LEU A 193 -1.06 18.78 -10.07
N SER A 194 -1.05 18.39 -11.34
CA SER A 194 -2.08 18.77 -12.31
C SER A 194 -3.47 18.19 -11.95
N PRO A 195 -4.58 18.89 -12.28
CA PRO A 195 -5.94 18.38 -12.08
C PRO A 195 -6.27 17.20 -13.00
N LEU A 196 -7.31 16.43 -12.66
CA LEU A 196 -7.89 15.40 -13.54
C LEU A 196 -8.19 15.94 -14.95
N SER A 197 -8.65 17.20 -15.04
CA SER A 197 -9.00 17.85 -16.30
C SER A 197 -7.85 17.90 -17.31
N ALA A 198 -6.59 17.86 -16.86
CA ALA A 198 -5.41 17.85 -17.72
C ALA A 198 -5.21 16.52 -18.48
N PHE A 199 -5.85 15.43 -18.03
CA PHE A 199 -5.62 14.07 -18.54
C PHE A 199 -6.78 13.52 -19.38
N LEU A 200 -7.91 14.26 -19.46
CA LEU A 200 -9.13 13.81 -20.14
C LEU A 200 -8.89 13.41 -21.60
N THR A 201 -8.11 14.21 -22.34
CA THR A 201 -7.80 13.93 -23.75
C THR A 201 -7.08 12.60 -23.92
N GLY A 202 -6.17 12.24 -23.01
CA GLY A 202 -5.45 10.96 -23.05
C GLY A 202 -6.37 9.75 -22.82
N PHE A 203 -7.45 9.95 -22.06
CA PHE A 203 -8.52 8.96 -21.94
C PHE A 203 -9.48 8.94 -23.15
N GLY A 204 -9.34 9.87 -24.10
CA GLY A 204 -10.30 10.06 -25.19
C GLY A 204 -11.61 10.70 -24.70
N LEU A 205 -11.55 11.52 -23.64
CA LEU A 205 -12.66 12.24 -23.03
C LEU A 205 -12.49 13.76 -23.20
N THR A 206 -13.56 14.50 -22.96
CA THR A 206 -13.61 15.95 -23.06
C THR A 206 -14.03 16.57 -21.72
N ALA A 207 -13.93 17.90 -21.59
CA ALA A 207 -14.40 18.61 -20.39
C ALA A 207 -15.89 18.34 -20.07
N ALA A 208 -16.73 18.07 -21.08
CA ALA A 208 -18.14 17.74 -20.88
C ALA A 208 -18.34 16.37 -20.21
N ASP A 209 -17.38 15.46 -20.37
CA ASP A 209 -17.41 14.11 -19.78
C ASP A 209 -16.91 14.10 -18.32
N GLN A 210 -16.21 15.16 -17.88
CA GLN A 210 -15.54 15.21 -16.58
C GLN A 210 -16.49 14.99 -15.38
N PRO A 211 -17.69 15.60 -15.30
CA PRO A 211 -18.58 15.36 -14.17
C PRO A 211 -19.02 13.90 -14.06
N ALA A 212 -19.30 13.24 -15.19
CA ALA A 212 -19.68 11.83 -15.22
C ALA A 212 -18.51 10.92 -14.81
N LEU A 213 -17.28 11.25 -15.23
CA LEU A 213 -16.08 10.55 -14.81
C LEU A 213 -15.83 10.67 -13.30
N ILE A 214 -15.91 11.89 -12.74
CA ILE A 214 -15.75 12.14 -11.30
C ILE A 214 -16.80 11.38 -10.49
N ALA A 215 -18.06 11.43 -10.91
CA ALA A 215 -19.13 10.68 -10.27
C ALA A 215 -18.82 9.18 -10.29
N ARG A 216 -18.40 8.62 -11.44
CA ARG A 216 -18.10 7.20 -11.55
C ARG A 216 -16.94 6.76 -10.66
N ILE A 217 -15.83 7.53 -10.64
CA ILE A 217 -14.69 7.25 -9.76
C ILE A 217 -15.13 7.24 -8.30
N THR A 218 -15.90 8.26 -7.90
CA THR A 218 -16.41 8.40 -6.53
C THR A 218 -17.32 7.25 -6.15
N ASP A 219 -18.20 6.84 -7.05
CA ASP A 219 -19.10 5.71 -6.85
C ASP A 219 -18.33 4.40 -6.75
N THR A 220 -17.29 4.18 -7.57
CA THR A 220 -16.44 2.98 -7.46
C THR A 220 -15.72 2.91 -6.12
N VAL A 221 -15.12 4.00 -5.63
CA VAL A 221 -14.50 4.02 -4.30
C VAL A 221 -15.54 3.75 -3.21
N ARG A 222 -16.71 4.40 -3.29
CA ARG A 222 -17.79 4.19 -2.33
C ARG A 222 -18.26 2.72 -2.34
N GLU A 223 -18.49 2.16 -3.52
CA GLU A 223 -18.88 0.76 -3.73
C GLU A 223 -17.87 -0.18 -3.06
N ASN A 224 -16.58 -0.09 -3.43
CA ASN A 224 -15.52 -0.98 -2.93
C ASN A 224 -15.40 -0.93 -1.41
N VAL A 225 -15.40 0.26 -0.82
CA VAL A 225 -15.26 0.43 0.63
C VAL A 225 -16.55 0.03 1.37
N SER A 226 -17.74 0.33 0.81
CA SER A 226 -19.02 -0.08 1.40
C SER A 226 -19.24 -1.59 1.37
N GLU A 227 -18.75 -2.27 0.33
CA GLU A 227 -18.83 -3.72 0.17
C GLU A 227 -18.04 -4.42 1.28
N ALA A 228 -16.85 -3.91 1.63
CA ALA A 228 -16.09 -4.39 2.79
C ALA A 228 -16.88 -4.26 4.11
N LEU A 229 -17.75 -3.26 4.23
CA LEU A 229 -18.62 -3.08 5.40
C LEU A 229 -19.89 -3.96 5.38
N GLY A 230 -20.05 -4.85 4.40
CA GLY A 230 -21.30 -5.61 4.21
C GLY A 230 -22.47 -4.73 3.76
N GLY A 231 -22.19 -3.67 2.99
CA GLY A 231 -23.19 -2.69 2.52
C GLY A 231 -23.40 -1.49 3.45
N GLY A 232 -22.49 -1.25 4.40
CA GLY A 232 -22.53 -0.09 5.30
C GLY A 232 -22.20 1.23 4.61
N THR A 233 -22.64 2.35 5.19
CA THR A 233 -22.35 3.69 4.64
C THR A 233 -20.96 4.18 5.04
N VAL A 234 -20.21 4.68 4.06
CA VAL A 234 -18.94 5.40 4.25
C VAL A 234 -19.06 6.80 3.68
N ASP A 235 -18.49 7.79 4.37
CA ASP A 235 -18.47 9.18 3.93
C ASP A 235 -17.33 9.38 2.90
N VAL A 236 -17.62 9.00 1.65
CA VAL A 236 -16.77 9.25 0.48
C VAL A 236 -17.36 10.42 -0.30
N THR A 237 -16.58 11.50 -0.41
CA THR A 237 -16.97 12.74 -1.09
C THR A 237 -15.96 13.14 -2.17
N SER A 238 -16.41 13.91 -3.14
CA SER A 238 -15.55 14.47 -4.19
C SER A 238 -15.33 15.97 -3.97
N ALA A 239 -14.09 16.41 -4.11
CA ALA A 239 -13.70 17.81 -4.23
C ALA A 239 -13.35 18.10 -5.70
N ASP A 240 -14.35 18.56 -6.45
CA ASP A 240 -14.28 18.79 -7.90
C ASP A 240 -14.20 20.29 -8.27
N GLN A 241 -14.36 21.17 -7.28
CA GLN A 241 -14.18 22.62 -7.41
C GLN A 241 -13.02 23.13 -6.55
N PRO A 242 -12.25 24.14 -7.00
CA PRO A 242 -11.17 24.71 -6.19
C PRO A 242 -11.67 25.16 -4.81
N GLY A 243 -10.99 24.71 -3.75
CA GLY A 243 -11.35 25.04 -2.36
C GLY A 243 -12.55 24.27 -1.80
N SER A 244 -13.13 23.32 -2.55
CA SER A 244 -14.22 22.45 -2.04
C SER A 244 -13.73 21.32 -1.14
N SER A 245 -12.41 21.05 -1.13
CA SER A 245 -11.83 19.98 -0.32
C SER A 245 -12.02 20.22 1.17
N SER A 246 -12.51 19.19 1.88
CA SER A 246 -12.63 19.18 3.33
C SER A 246 -11.37 18.69 4.04
N PHE A 247 -10.31 18.36 3.30
CA PHE A 247 -9.04 17.89 3.86
C PHE A 247 -8.44 18.91 4.85
N GLY A 248 -7.77 18.42 5.89
CA GLY A 248 -7.28 19.22 7.02
C GLY A 248 -8.29 19.38 8.16
N LYS A 249 -9.49 18.81 8.03
CA LYS A 249 -10.41 18.62 9.17
C LYS A 249 -10.09 17.30 9.88
N PRO A 250 -10.41 17.19 11.18
CA PRO A 250 -10.19 15.95 11.92
C PRO A 250 -10.89 14.74 11.30
N GLY A 251 -10.16 13.64 11.16
CA GLY A 251 -10.68 12.38 10.62
C GLY A 251 -10.98 12.37 9.11
N VAL A 252 -10.35 13.28 8.35
CA VAL A 252 -10.49 13.34 6.89
C VAL A 252 -9.19 12.96 6.21
N SER A 253 -9.14 11.75 5.64
CA SER A 253 -8.09 11.35 4.71
C SER A 253 -8.43 11.82 3.30
N ARG A 254 -7.40 12.01 2.47
CA ARG A 254 -7.55 12.50 1.10
C ARG A 254 -6.88 11.58 0.09
N VAL A 255 -7.53 11.38 -1.05
CA VAL A 255 -6.90 10.82 -2.26
C VAL A 255 -6.86 11.90 -3.33
N VAL A 256 -5.66 12.32 -3.75
CA VAL A 256 -5.49 13.25 -4.87
C VAL A 256 -5.49 12.45 -6.18
N ILE A 257 -6.46 12.71 -7.05
CA ILE A 257 -6.62 12.01 -8.33
C ILE A 257 -6.28 12.99 -9.44
N GLY A 258 -5.05 12.89 -9.93
CA GLY A 258 -4.42 13.86 -10.80
C GLY A 258 -2.90 13.80 -10.72
N GLY A 259 -2.24 14.68 -11.46
CA GLY A 259 -0.79 14.74 -11.53
C GLY A 259 -0.16 13.56 -12.28
N SER A 260 1.17 13.58 -12.33
CA SER A 260 2.02 12.64 -13.04
C SER A 260 3.13 12.11 -12.15
N ALA A 261 3.64 10.93 -12.48
CA ALA A 261 4.83 10.34 -11.86
C ALA A 261 5.99 11.36 -11.75
N LYS A 262 6.19 12.14 -12.81
CA LYS A 262 7.20 13.19 -12.87
C LYS A 262 6.93 14.36 -11.93
N GLU A 263 5.70 14.86 -11.85
CA GLU A 263 5.35 15.96 -10.95
C GLU A 263 5.50 15.56 -9.48
N ALA A 264 5.09 14.34 -9.13
CA ALA A 264 5.17 13.83 -7.75
C ALA A 264 6.56 13.29 -7.38
N GLY A 265 7.42 12.97 -8.35
CA GLY A 265 8.71 12.34 -8.12
C GLY A 265 8.61 10.85 -7.76
N ILE A 266 7.53 10.16 -8.16
CA ILE A 266 7.31 8.74 -7.89
C ILE A 266 7.27 7.94 -9.18
N ALA A 267 7.78 6.70 -9.16
CA ALA A 267 7.82 5.83 -10.33
C ALA A 267 6.63 4.85 -10.42
N THR A 268 5.50 5.18 -9.79
CA THR A 268 4.27 4.37 -9.70
C THR A 268 3.04 5.17 -10.14
N VAL A 269 1.89 4.50 -10.31
CA VAL A 269 0.59 5.13 -10.63
C VAL A 269 -0.20 5.49 -9.38
N GLY A 270 0.16 4.97 -8.22
CA GLY A 270 -0.46 5.30 -6.95
C GLY A 270 0.49 5.11 -5.79
N LEU A 271 0.30 5.91 -4.74
CA LEU A 271 1.07 5.83 -3.51
C LEU A 271 0.32 6.48 -2.34
N ALA A 272 0.16 5.72 -1.25
CA ALA A 272 -0.28 6.21 0.05
C ALA A 272 0.90 6.74 0.89
N GLU A 273 0.64 7.72 1.76
CA GLU A 273 1.61 8.27 2.72
C GLU A 273 2.19 7.18 3.63
N SER A 274 1.35 6.23 4.01
CA SER A 274 1.71 5.10 4.87
C SER A 274 0.78 3.91 4.62
N VAL A 275 1.13 2.77 5.23
CA VAL A 275 0.17 1.71 5.54
C VAL A 275 -0.15 1.85 7.02
N ASP A 276 -1.42 2.01 7.38
CA ASP A 276 -1.83 2.30 8.76
C ASP A 276 -2.70 1.19 9.36
N PRO A 277 -2.11 0.07 9.81
CA PRO A 277 -2.87 -1.03 10.42
C PRO A 277 -3.68 -0.55 11.62
N GLY A 278 -5.00 -0.53 11.46
CA GLY A 278 -5.93 -0.03 12.47
C GLY A 278 -6.35 1.43 12.31
N ASN A 279 -5.87 2.14 11.28
CA ASN A 279 -6.26 3.51 10.95
C ASN A 279 -6.14 4.49 12.14
N PHE A 280 -4.94 4.55 12.73
CA PHE A 280 -4.60 5.46 13.82
C PHE A 280 -4.36 6.90 13.36
N ALA A 281 -3.95 7.11 12.10
CA ALA A 281 -3.67 8.38 11.43
C ALA A 281 -4.75 8.70 10.39
N LYS A 282 -5.84 9.33 10.84
CA LYS A 282 -7.03 9.56 10.01
C LYS A 282 -6.98 10.78 9.08
N GLU A 283 -5.80 11.36 8.89
CA GLU A 283 -5.58 12.68 8.25
C GLU A 283 -4.44 12.64 7.23
N GLU A 284 -4.30 11.50 6.56
CA GLU A 284 -3.22 11.21 5.61
C GLU A 284 -3.63 11.47 4.16
N THR A 285 -2.64 11.53 3.27
CA THR A 285 -2.85 11.68 1.83
C THR A 285 -2.40 10.45 1.04
N ALA A 286 -3.18 10.08 0.04
CA ALA A 286 -2.81 9.17 -1.02
C ALA A 286 -2.85 9.86 -2.40
N LEU A 287 -2.14 9.31 -3.37
CA LEU A 287 -2.02 9.82 -4.73
C LEU A 287 -2.48 8.77 -5.74
N VAL A 288 -3.18 9.21 -6.78
CA VAL A 288 -3.44 8.44 -8.00
C VAL A 288 -3.04 9.28 -9.20
N LEU A 289 -1.95 8.91 -9.85
CA LEU A 289 -1.29 9.64 -10.92
C LEU A 289 -1.74 9.14 -12.29
N LEU A 290 -2.06 10.07 -13.18
CA LEU A 290 -2.85 9.79 -14.37
C LEU A 290 -2.04 9.76 -15.66
N ASP A 291 -0.76 10.15 -15.63
CA ASP A 291 0.08 10.25 -16.82
C ASP A 291 0.26 8.93 -17.56
N ARG A 292 0.53 7.84 -16.83
CA ARG A 292 0.63 6.50 -17.44
C ARG A 292 -0.73 5.97 -17.89
N LEU A 293 -1.77 6.18 -17.07
CA LEU A 293 -3.13 5.70 -17.32
C LEU A 293 -3.77 6.38 -18.53
N SER A 294 -3.44 7.66 -18.76
CA SER A 294 -3.90 8.47 -19.90
C SER A 294 -2.88 8.50 -21.06
N GLY A 295 -1.88 7.61 -21.01
CA GLY A 295 -0.82 7.55 -22.01
C GLY A 295 -1.29 7.08 -23.40
N ALA A 296 -0.33 6.90 -24.30
CA ALA A 296 -0.58 6.42 -25.64
C ALA A 296 -1.20 5.00 -25.62
N VAL A 297 -2.15 4.74 -26.55
CA VAL A 297 -2.86 3.45 -26.67
C VAL A 297 -1.95 2.23 -26.84
N ALA A 298 -0.73 2.40 -27.36
CA ALA A 298 0.25 1.33 -27.50
C ALA A 298 0.86 0.90 -26.14
N ASN A 299 0.71 1.70 -25.09
CA ASN A 299 1.23 1.41 -23.76
C ASN A 299 0.22 0.56 -22.98
N PRO A 300 0.59 -0.65 -22.51
CA PRO A 300 -0.31 -1.52 -21.74
C PRO A 300 -0.69 -0.95 -20.36
N ALA A 301 -0.03 0.11 -19.89
CA ALA A 301 -0.44 0.83 -18.69
C ALA A 301 -1.55 1.89 -18.98
N ALA A 302 -1.81 2.22 -20.24
CA ALA A 302 -2.84 3.18 -20.61
C ALA A 302 -4.22 2.50 -20.66
N LEU A 303 -5.24 3.11 -20.06
CA LEU A 303 -6.60 2.58 -20.05
C LEU A 303 -7.21 2.52 -21.46
N SER A 304 -6.77 3.43 -22.34
CA SER A 304 -7.18 3.42 -23.75
C SER A 304 -6.71 2.16 -24.51
N HIS A 305 -5.66 1.48 -24.04
CA HIS A 305 -5.16 0.22 -24.61
C HIS A 305 -6.23 -0.88 -24.62
N TYR A 306 -7.09 -0.88 -23.60
CA TYR A 306 -8.12 -1.90 -23.39
C TYR A 306 -9.48 -1.46 -23.93
N LEU A 307 -9.56 -0.39 -24.72
CA LEU A 307 -10.80 0.11 -25.29
C LEU A 307 -10.75 0.11 -26.82
N PRO A 308 -11.81 -0.37 -27.51
CA PRO A 308 -11.92 -0.22 -28.94
C PRO A 308 -11.90 1.26 -29.33
N ALA A 309 -11.28 1.59 -30.45
CA ALA A 309 -11.17 2.97 -30.92
C ALA A 309 -12.54 3.66 -31.10
N ASN A 310 -13.57 2.89 -31.46
CA ASN A 310 -14.93 3.34 -31.72
C ASN A 310 -15.91 3.10 -30.55
N VAL A 311 -15.41 2.76 -29.35
CA VAL A 311 -16.27 2.59 -28.16
C VAL A 311 -17.02 3.90 -27.86
N ASP A 312 -18.27 3.80 -27.45
CA ASP A 312 -19.07 4.96 -27.09
C ASP A 312 -18.55 5.64 -25.82
N LYS A 313 -18.93 6.91 -25.63
CA LYS A 313 -18.46 7.73 -24.51
C LYS A 313 -18.91 7.21 -23.15
N LYS A 314 -20.10 6.64 -23.06
CA LYS A 314 -20.63 6.14 -21.78
C LYS A 314 -19.81 4.95 -21.32
N THR A 315 -19.60 3.97 -22.20
CA THR A 315 -18.76 2.79 -21.90
C THR A 315 -17.32 3.20 -21.55
N ARG A 316 -16.76 4.19 -22.25
CA ARG A 316 -15.43 4.73 -21.93
C ARG A 316 -15.38 5.37 -20.54
N VAL A 317 -16.37 6.19 -20.18
CA VAL A 317 -16.46 6.80 -18.84
C VAL A 317 -16.61 5.72 -17.76
N GLU A 318 -17.46 4.71 -18.00
CA GLU A 318 -17.66 3.59 -17.08
C GLU A 318 -16.38 2.82 -16.81
N PHE A 319 -15.66 2.42 -17.86
CA PHE A 319 -14.41 1.67 -17.71
C PHE A 319 -13.29 2.51 -17.07
N VAL A 320 -13.05 3.73 -17.59
CA VAL A 320 -11.99 4.60 -17.06
C VAL A 320 -12.28 4.99 -15.61
N GLY A 321 -13.54 5.32 -15.30
CA GLY A 321 -13.96 5.69 -13.96
C GLY A 321 -13.81 4.55 -12.97
N ARG A 322 -14.19 3.32 -13.37
CA ARG A 322 -13.99 2.12 -12.55
C ARG A 322 -12.51 1.85 -12.30
N ALA A 323 -11.69 1.84 -13.34
CA ALA A 323 -10.26 1.56 -13.21
C ALA A 323 -9.54 2.56 -12.29
N VAL A 324 -9.78 3.86 -12.49
CA VAL A 324 -9.20 4.90 -11.61
C VAL A 324 -9.77 4.80 -10.19
N GLY A 325 -11.06 4.48 -10.04
CA GLY A 325 -11.70 4.24 -8.74
C GLY A 325 -11.14 3.02 -8.00
N ASN A 326 -10.79 1.94 -8.70
CA ASN A 326 -10.14 0.77 -8.11
C ASN A 326 -8.74 1.11 -7.59
N ILE A 327 -7.94 1.85 -8.37
CA ILE A 327 -6.62 2.31 -7.92
C ILE A 327 -6.77 3.26 -6.72
N ALA A 328 -7.73 4.19 -6.74
CA ALA A 328 -8.01 5.04 -5.58
C ALA A 328 -8.47 4.23 -4.35
N SER A 329 -9.20 3.14 -4.55
CA SER A 329 -9.60 2.21 -3.49
C SER A 329 -8.40 1.45 -2.93
N HIS A 330 -7.47 1.01 -3.78
CA HIS A 330 -6.22 0.37 -3.39
C HIS A 330 -5.42 1.28 -2.44
N GLU A 331 -5.20 2.53 -2.84
CA GLU A 331 -4.46 3.48 -1.98
C GLU A 331 -5.23 3.82 -0.70
N THR A 332 -6.55 3.91 -0.78
CA THR A 332 -7.41 4.04 0.41
C THR A 332 -7.24 2.83 1.34
N GLY A 333 -7.09 1.62 0.79
CA GLY A 333 -6.84 0.40 1.52
C GLY A 333 -5.58 0.48 2.39
N HIS A 334 -4.49 1.08 1.88
CA HIS A 334 -3.29 1.33 2.67
C HIS A 334 -3.53 2.29 3.84
N LEU A 335 -4.22 3.40 3.60
CA LEU A 335 -4.60 4.35 4.66
C LEU A 335 -5.51 3.71 5.73
N LEU A 336 -6.24 2.65 5.37
CA LEU A 336 -7.08 1.88 6.29
C LEU A 336 -6.35 0.65 6.88
N GLY A 337 -5.11 0.41 6.46
CA GLY A 337 -4.20 -0.56 7.06
C GLY A 337 -4.03 -1.88 6.33
N SER A 338 -4.47 -1.97 5.07
CA SER A 338 -4.28 -3.15 4.23
C SER A 338 -2.88 -3.17 3.61
N TRP A 339 -2.27 -4.34 3.61
CA TRP A 339 -1.02 -4.63 2.91
C TRP A 339 -1.30 -5.18 1.51
N HIS A 340 -0.24 -5.25 0.70
CA HIS A 340 -0.34 -5.86 -0.61
C HIS A 340 -0.58 -7.37 -0.55
N THR A 341 -1.45 -7.82 -1.45
CA THR A 341 -1.72 -9.23 -1.73
C THR A 341 -0.95 -9.69 -2.97
N ASP A 342 -0.85 -11.00 -3.19
CA ASP A 342 -0.11 -11.59 -4.30
C ASP A 342 -0.86 -11.46 -5.63
N ALA A 343 -0.36 -10.60 -6.52
CA ALA A 343 -0.89 -10.44 -7.88
C ALA A 343 -0.85 -11.74 -8.73
N ALA A 344 -0.01 -12.72 -8.37
CA ALA A 344 0.06 -14.01 -9.06
C ALA A 344 -0.98 -15.04 -8.55
N SER A 345 -1.76 -14.71 -7.51
CA SER A 345 -2.75 -15.63 -6.95
C SER A 345 -3.92 -15.92 -7.89
N GLY A 346 -4.18 -15.02 -8.85
CA GLY A 346 -5.34 -15.06 -9.73
C GLY A 346 -6.67 -14.70 -9.05
N LYS A 347 -6.66 -14.23 -7.80
CA LYS A 347 -7.89 -13.81 -7.10
C LYS A 347 -8.33 -12.38 -7.42
N HIS A 348 -7.42 -11.57 -7.97
CA HIS A 348 -7.66 -10.18 -8.31
C HIS A 348 -8.18 -9.34 -7.13
N ASP A 349 -7.59 -9.56 -5.95
CA ASP A 349 -7.85 -8.73 -4.76
C ASP A 349 -7.45 -7.27 -5.03
N LEU A 350 -8.20 -6.31 -4.49
CA LEU A 350 -7.95 -4.89 -4.73
C LEU A 350 -6.54 -4.44 -4.31
N MET A 351 -5.93 -5.10 -3.33
CA MET A 351 -4.59 -4.79 -2.84
C MET A 351 -3.48 -5.51 -3.60
N ALA A 352 -3.76 -6.18 -4.72
CA ALA A 352 -2.76 -6.89 -5.50
C ALA A 352 -1.97 -5.90 -6.40
N PRO A 353 -0.73 -5.53 -6.06
CA PRO A 353 0.01 -4.52 -6.81
C PRO A 353 0.44 -5.08 -8.17
N GLY A 354 0.22 -4.31 -9.23
CA GLY A 354 0.60 -4.71 -10.59
C GLY A 354 -0.30 -5.78 -11.22
N ASP A 355 -1.36 -6.22 -10.54
CA ASP A 355 -2.44 -6.98 -11.19
C ASP A 355 -3.28 -6.04 -12.06
N VAL A 356 -2.90 -5.92 -13.32
CA VAL A 356 -3.56 -5.04 -14.29
C VAL A 356 -5.02 -5.44 -14.53
N VAL A 357 -5.33 -6.74 -14.48
CA VAL A 357 -6.69 -7.25 -14.65
C VAL A 357 -7.56 -6.79 -13.49
N GLY A 358 -7.09 -6.94 -12.25
CA GLY A 358 -7.82 -6.47 -11.07
C GLY A 358 -7.91 -4.94 -10.98
N ALA A 359 -6.79 -4.25 -11.23
CA ALA A 359 -6.75 -2.80 -11.17
C ALA A 359 -7.69 -2.15 -12.21
N PHE A 360 -7.72 -2.65 -13.44
CA PHE A 360 -8.52 -2.04 -14.51
C PHE A 360 -9.91 -2.66 -14.67
N GLY A 361 -10.08 -3.93 -14.30
CA GLY A 361 -11.37 -4.62 -14.30
C GLY A 361 -11.84 -5.09 -15.67
N PHE A 362 -10.94 -5.32 -16.64
CA PHE A 362 -11.32 -5.92 -17.93
C PHE A 362 -11.37 -7.45 -17.85
N GLY A 363 -12.13 -8.05 -18.77
CA GLY A 363 -12.39 -9.48 -18.81
C GLY A 363 -11.37 -10.33 -19.56
N ALA A 364 -11.77 -11.57 -19.87
CA ALA A 364 -10.94 -12.52 -20.61
C ALA A 364 -10.68 -12.06 -22.06
N ASP A 365 -11.57 -11.26 -22.64
CA ASP A 365 -11.41 -10.67 -23.97
C ASP A 365 -10.39 -9.51 -24.02
N LYS A 366 -9.90 -9.07 -22.85
CA LYS A 366 -8.97 -7.93 -22.67
C LYS A 366 -9.54 -6.60 -23.18
N ILE A 367 -10.86 -6.50 -23.22
CA ILE A 367 -11.57 -5.30 -23.60
C ILE A 367 -12.36 -4.84 -22.38
N GLY A 368 -12.22 -3.56 -22.05
CA GLY A 368 -12.95 -2.93 -20.97
C GLY A 368 -14.36 -2.54 -21.38
N GLY A 369 -15.31 -2.67 -20.45
CA GLY A 369 -16.70 -2.28 -20.66
C GLY A 369 -17.55 -3.36 -21.30
N THR A 370 -17.08 -4.61 -21.31
CA THR A 370 -17.82 -5.79 -21.78
C THR A 370 -18.44 -6.54 -20.61
N SER A 371 -19.26 -7.54 -20.90
CA SER A 371 -19.98 -8.30 -19.86
C SER A 371 -19.09 -9.25 -19.06
N ASP A 372 -17.89 -9.56 -19.55
CA ASP A 372 -16.91 -10.42 -18.88
C ASP A 372 -15.89 -9.63 -18.03
N ASP A 373 -16.01 -8.30 -17.96
CA ASP A 373 -15.27 -7.43 -17.03
C ASP A 373 -15.28 -8.01 -15.61
N VAL A 374 -14.09 -8.04 -14.98
CA VAL A 374 -13.96 -8.50 -13.60
C VAL A 374 -14.14 -7.36 -12.61
N ARG A 375 -14.65 -7.69 -11.43
CA ARG A 375 -14.78 -6.76 -10.31
C ARG A 375 -13.87 -7.20 -9.17
N SER A 376 -12.76 -6.48 -9.01
CA SER A 376 -11.92 -6.59 -7.82
C SER A 376 -12.65 -6.04 -6.59
N ARG A 377 -12.35 -6.63 -5.45
CA ARG A 377 -12.87 -6.24 -4.14
C ARG A 377 -11.79 -6.45 -3.07
N PHE A 378 -11.97 -5.83 -1.91
CA PHE A 378 -11.22 -6.22 -0.72
C PHE A 378 -11.65 -7.64 -0.32
N ALA A 379 -10.69 -8.54 -0.22
CA ALA A 379 -10.90 -9.94 0.04
C ALA A 379 -9.69 -10.54 0.78
N GLN A 380 -9.77 -11.85 0.97
CA GLN A 380 -8.71 -12.63 1.58
C GLN A 380 -7.79 -13.22 0.50
N ASP A 381 -6.50 -12.92 0.59
CA ASP A 381 -5.51 -13.47 -0.32
C ASP A 381 -4.13 -13.68 0.33
N THR A 382 -3.21 -14.33 -0.38
CA THR A 382 -1.84 -14.49 0.10
C THR A 382 -1.17 -13.11 0.13
N PHE A 383 -0.41 -12.81 1.18
CA PHE A 383 0.44 -11.62 1.17
C PHE A 383 1.39 -11.63 -0.04
N ALA A 384 1.68 -10.45 -0.57
CA ALA A 384 2.71 -10.26 -1.58
C ALA A 384 4.08 -10.78 -1.09
N PRO A 385 4.60 -11.92 -1.60
CA PRO A 385 5.78 -12.57 -1.02
C PRO A 385 7.06 -11.74 -1.18
N GLN A 386 7.14 -10.92 -2.23
CA GLN A 386 8.23 -9.97 -2.47
C GLN A 386 8.33 -8.91 -1.37
N GLU A 387 7.27 -8.73 -0.58
CA GLU A 387 7.25 -7.76 0.51
C GLU A 387 7.75 -8.33 1.84
N GLY A 388 8.21 -9.58 1.87
CA GLY A 388 8.77 -10.19 3.07
C GLY A 388 7.73 -10.65 4.10
N PHE A 389 6.45 -10.53 3.75
CA PHE A 389 5.33 -11.12 4.47
C PHE A 389 5.01 -12.54 3.97
N THR A 390 4.36 -13.31 4.83
CA THR A 390 3.91 -14.67 4.57
C THR A 390 2.56 -14.89 5.25
N GLY A 391 1.79 -15.86 4.77
CA GLY A 391 0.46 -16.14 5.32
C GLY A 391 -0.62 -15.55 4.43
N THR A 392 -1.73 -15.18 5.05
CA THR A 392 -2.94 -14.75 4.36
C THR A 392 -3.37 -13.38 4.85
N GLU A 393 -3.35 -12.42 3.96
CA GLU A 393 -3.86 -11.09 4.19
C GLU A 393 -5.39 -11.06 4.04
N ASP A 394 -6.06 -10.43 4.98
CA ASP A 394 -7.52 -10.20 4.96
C ASP A 394 -7.78 -8.70 4.83
N THR A 395 -7.71 -8.21 3.58
CA THR A 395 -7.85 -6.78 3.26
C THR A 395 -9.26 -6.28 3.56
N HIS A 396 -10.25 -7.18 3.46
CA HIS A 396 -11.62 -6.92 3.88
C HIS A 396 -11.69 -6.62 5.38
N ASN A 397 -11.19 -7.51 6.24
CA ASN A 397 -11.25 -7.32 7.68
C ASN A 397 -10.44 -6.09 8.15
N ARG A 398 -9.27 -5.85 7.58
CA ARG A 398 -8.47 -4.64 7.88
C ARG A 398 -9.21 -3.37 7.51
N THR A 399 -9.83 -3.32 6.33
CA THR A 399 -10.66 -2.19 5.90
C THR A 399 -11.84 -1.96 6.85
N VAL A 400 -12.52 -3.03 7.29
CA VAL A 400 -13.60 -2.95 8.29
C VAL A 400 -13.10 -2.36 9.61
N VAL A 401 -12.00 -2.88 10.14
CA VAL A 401 -11.42 -2.41 11.41
C VAL A 401 -10.92 -0.97 11.28
N GLY A 402 -10.29 -0.60 10.17
CA GLY A 402 -9.85 0.77 9.92
C GLY A 402 -11.01 1.76 9.93
N LEU A 403 -12.17 1.39 9.40
CA LEU A 403 -13.34 2.27 9.35
C LEU A 403 -14.15 2.30 10.65
N ARG A 404 -14.34 1.15 11.31
CA ARG A 404 -15.21 1.00 12.49
C ARG A 404 -14.46 1.01 13.82
N GLY A 405 -13.14 0.87 13.81
CA GLY A 405 -12.31 0.60 14.99
C GLY A 405 -12.55 -0.77 15.63
N SER A 406 -13.31 -1.65 14.98
CA SER A 406 -13.64 -3.00 15.45
C SER A 406 -13.99 -3.93 14.27
N PRO A 407 -13.77 -5.26 14.41
CA PRO A 407 -14.20 -6.23 13.41
C PRO A 407 -15.73 -6.21 13.21
N ASN A 408 -16.22 -6.83 12.14
CA ASN A 408 -17.65 -7.07 12.01
C ASN A 408 -18.13 -7.92 13.20
N PRO A 409 -19.26 -7.56 13.84
CA PRO A 409 -19.93 -8.50 14.73
C PRO A 409 -20.46 -9.65 13.85
N ASP A 410 -20.00 -10.87 14.12
CA ASP A 410 -20.46 -12.10 13.46
C ASP A 410 -21.99 -12.28 13.49
#